data_AF-A0A2V1E161-F1
#
_entry.id   AF-A0A2V1E161-F1
#
_cell.length_a   1.000
_cell.length_b   1.000
_cell.length_c   1.000
_cell.angle_alpha   90.00
_cell.angle_beta   90.00
_cell.angle_gamma   90.00
#
_symmetry.space_group_name_H-M   'P 1'
#
loop_
_entity.id
_entity.type
_entity.pdbx_description
1 polymer ?
#
loop_
_entity_poly.entity_id
_entity_poly.type
_entity_poly.pdbx_seq_one_letter_code
_entity_poly.pdbx_strand_id
1 'polypeptide(L)'
;MLLPRILAPVRASAQPSSLAITPTRILDAIRTANGASATSSPSLSFVRHATHQAQGRANGAKDGPGKRLGAKKAGGEYVIPGNIIFRQRGTTWFPGENCKFGRDHCIFAMETGYVRYYRDPLKHPDRQYIGVALNKEDTLPYPRNAPRKRRLNMVAVPADPVPEVDPNTATRPIMTKRKRVPTLRTKYAYGRSNWEIGRAAERANVKVTEFVPGDRWTAWKKRTERRKRGEEMRKLRNAGKKAPKPKARKPRVIKA
;
A
#
# COMPACT_ATOMS: atom_id res chain seq x y z
N MET A 1 -39.66 -13.88 -39.83
CA MET A 1 -40.06 -12.47 -39.90
C MET A 1 -38.94 -11.60 -39.34
N LEU A 2 -38.37 -10.74 -40.19
CA LEU A 2 -37.79 -9.40 -39.95
C LEU A 2 -36.84 -9.19 -38.75
N LEU A 3 -35.61 -8.65 -38.79
CA LEU A 3 -34.58 -8.23 -39.78
C LEU A 3 -33.43 -7.66 -38.90
N PRO A 4 -32.13 -7.89 -39.19
CA PRO A 4 -31.03 -7.20 -38.49
C PRO A 4 -30.80 -5.79 -39.06
N ARG A 5 -30.70 -4.76 -38.20
CA ARG A 5 -30.37 -3.40 -38.62
C ARG A 5 -28.85 -3.20 -38.75
N ILE A 6 -28.47 -3.06 -40.01
CA ILE A 6 -27.23 -2.56 -40.59
C ILE A 6 -27.11 -1.06 -40.26
N LEU A 7 -25.90 -0.57 -39.97
CA LEU A 7 -25.29 0.66 -40.54
C LEU A 7 -23.88 0.87 -39.96
N ALA A 8 -22.90 1.02 -40.85
CA ALA A 8 -21.48 1.23 -40.60
C ALA A 8 -21.09 2.71 -40.77
N PRO A 9 -19.97 3.19 -40.19
CA PRO A 9 -19.31 4.39 -40.67
C PRO A 9 -18.11 4.05 -41.59
N VAL A 10 -18.21 4.55 -42.82
CA VAL A 10 -17.17 4.60 -43.86
C VAL A 10 -15.99 5.42 -43.36
N ARG A 11 -14.78 4.84 -43.34
CA ARG A 11 -13.53 5.60 -43.15
C ARG A 11 -12.83 5.73 -44.50
N ALA A 12 -12.90 6.94 -45.05
CA ALA A 12 -12.29 7.32 -46.32
C ALA A 12 -10.77 7.14 -46.31
N SER A 13 -10.27 6.50 -47.36
CA SER A 13 -8.85 6.46 -47.75
C SER A 13 -8.50 7.74 -48.52
N ALA A 14 -7.59 8.55 -48.00
CA ALA A 14 -6.99 9.66 -48.75
C ALA A 14 -5.61 9.22 -49.27
N GLN A 15 -5.52 9.03 -50.59
CA GLN A 15 -4.27 8.97 -51.35
C GLN A 15 -3.97 10.39 -51.84
N PRO A 16 -2.78 10.95 -51.67
CA PRO A 16 -2.41 12.20 -52.34
C PRO A 16 -1.81 11.89 -53.72
N SER A 17 -2.58 12.16 -54.77
CA SER A 17 -2.09 12.35 -56.14
C SER A 17 -1.60 13.80 -56.29
N SER A 18 -0.29 14.02 -56.33
CA SER A 18 0.27 15.33 -56.68
C SER A 18 0.51 15.43 -58.18
N LEU A 19 -0.26 16.30 -58.82
CA LEU A 19 -0.11 16.72 -60.22
C LEU A 19 1.20 17.48 -60.42
N ALA A 20 1.90 17.15 -61.51
CA ALA A 20 3.05 17.88 -61.99
C ALA A 20 2.64 19.25 -62.54
N ILE A 21 3.29 20.31 -62.08
CA ILE A 21 3.21 21.65 -62.66
C ILE A 21 4.60 21.98 -63.19
N THR A 22 4.70 22.07 -64.51
CA THR A 22 5.87 22.57 -65.26
C THR A 22 6.02 24.08 -65.09
N PRO A 23 7.20 24.62 -64.76
CA PRO A 23 7.45 26.04 -64.93
C PRO A 23 7.97 26.32 -66.36
N THR A 24 7.11 26.86 -67.21
CA THR A 24 7.53 27.62 -68.40
C THR A 24 7.96 29.01 -67.95
N ARG A 25 9.26 29.35 -68.06
CA ARG A 25 9.71 30.70 -68.42
C ARG A 25 11.03 30.65 -69.18
N ILE A 26 10.90 31.00 -70.45
CA ILE A 26 11.94 31.42 -71.40
C ILE A 26 12.13 32.94 -71.20
N LEU A 27 13.29 33.46 -71.65
CA LEU A 27 13.83 34.83 -71.61
C LEU A 27 14.70 35.05 -70.35
N ASP A 28 15.96 35.49 -70.39
CA ASP A 28 16.75 36.26 -71.37
C ASP A 28 18.24 36.02 -71.03
N ALA A 29 19.12 35.75 -72.00
CA ALA A 29 20.00 36.71 -72.68
C ALA A 29 21.49 36.48 -72.39
N ILE A 30 22.22 36.58 -73.49
CA ILE A 30 23.64 36.38 -73.74
C ILE A 30 24.46 37.52 -73.10
N ARG A 31 25.58 37.20 -72.43
CA ARG A 31 26.96 37.55 -72.83
C ARG A 31 27.91 37.77 -71.64
N THR A 32 29.01 37.04 -71.74
CA THR A 32 30.34 37.19 -71.14
C THR A 32 30.79 38.62 -70.77
N ALA A 33 31.28 38.79 -69.53
CA ALA A 33 32.46 39.59 -69.21
C ALA A 33 33.04 39.21 -67.83
N ASN A 34 34.31 38.82 -67.84
CA ASN A 34 35.34 38.83 -66.79
C ASN A 34 34.95 39.15 -65.33
N GLY A 35 35.29 38.25 -64.41
CA GLY A 35 35.41 38.57 -62.99
C GLY A 35 35.46 37.34 -62.10
N ALA A 36 36.66 37.02 -61.60
CA ALA A 36 36.91 35.96 -60.65
C ALA A 36 36.00 36.04 -59.41
N SER A 37 35.39 34.93 -59.01
CA SER A 37 35.22 34.56 -57.60
C SER A 37 34.74 33.11 -57.48
N ALA A 38 35.42 32.33 -56.64
CA ALA A 38 35.14 30.93 -56.40
C ALA A 38 33.71 30.73 -55.87
N THR A 39 32.85 30.12 -56.67
CA THR A 39 31.55 29.63 -56.23
C THR A 39 31.74 28.30 -55.51
N SER A 40 31.90 28.38 -54.19
CA SER A 40 31.84 27.22 -53.31
C SER A 40 30.51 26.49 -53.54
N SER A 41 30.58 25.22 -53.95
CA SER A 41 29.42 24.35 -54.08
C SER A 41 28.69 24.31 -52.73
N PRO A 42 27.38 24.64 -52.64
CA PRO A 42 26.69 24.52 -51.38
C PRO A 42 26.56 23.03 -51.06
N SER A 43 27.36 22.55 -50.11
CA SER A 43 27.18 21.22 -49.54
C SER A 43 25.83 21.23 -48.81
N LEU A 44 24.84 20.56 -49.41
CA LEU A 44 23.52 20.43 -48.83
C LEU A 44 23.62 19.55 -47.58
N SER A 45 23.99 20.14 -46.45
CA SER A 45 24.00 19.50 -45.15
C SER A 45 22.56 19.34 -44.70
N PHE A 46 21.93 18.23 -45.10
CA PHE A 46 20.60 17.88 -44.60
C PHE A 46 20.72 17.61 -43.10
N VAL A 47 20.35 18.59 -42.28
CA VAL A 47 20.24 18.43 -40.82
C VAL A 47 19.12 17.43 -40.58
N ARG A 48 19.47 16.15 -40.41
CA ARG A 48 18.51 15.14 -39.97
C ARG A 48 18.27 15.40 -38.48
N HIS A 49 17.22 16.15 -38.18
CA HIS A 49 16.66 16.12 -36.83
C HIS A 49 16.23 14.67 -36.56
N ALA A 50 16.98 13.96 -35.72
CA ALA A 50 16.53 12.68 -35.20
C ALA A 50 15.21 12.95 -34.48
N THR A 51 14.09 12.60 -35.10
CA THR A 51 12.80 12.71 -34.44
C THR A 51 12.81 11.65 -33.35
N HIS A 52 12.75 12.11 -32.09
CA HIS A 52 12.59 11.24 -30.92
C HIS A 52 11.34 10.34 -31.00
N GLN A 53 10.51 10.50 -32.04
CA GLN A 53 9.42 9.61 -32.40
C GLN A 53 9.85 8.31 -33.13
N ALA A 54 10.99 8.27 -33.82
CA ALA A 54 11.50 7.06 -34.48
C ALA A 54 12.19 6.08 -33.51
N GLN A 55 12.56 6.57 -32.32
CA GLN A 55 13.15 5.79 -31.24
C GLN A 55 12.00 5.09 -30.47
N GLY A 56 11.42 4.06 -31.08
CA GLY A 56 10.24 3.35 -30.58
C GLY A 56 10.22 3.19 -29.06
N ARG A 57 9.13 3.67 -28.43
CA ARG A 57 8.73 3.59 -27.00
C ARG A 57 9.81 3.28 -25.93
N ALA A 58 11.03 3.80 -26.05
CA ALA A 58 12.10 3.58 -25.06
C ALA A 58 11.70 4.11 -23.66
N ASN A 59 10.77 5.07 -23.63
CA ASN A 59 10.21 5.71 -22.44
C ASN A 59 8.72 5.37 -22.21
N GLY A 60 8.26 4.19 -22.65
CA GLY A 60 6.89 3.74 -22.41
C GLY A 60 6.63 3.33 -20.96
N ALA A 61 5.37 3.44 -20.50
CA ALA A 61 4.95 2.83 -19.25
C ALA A 61 5.26 1.33 -19.29
N LYS A 62 6.12 0.86 -18.38
CA LYS A 62 6.41 -0.56 -18.20
C LYS A 62 5.20 -1.20 -17.53
N ASP A 63 4.50 -2.06 -18.26
CA ASP A 63 3.43 -2.85 -17.68
C ASP A 63 4.03 -3.92 -16.75
N GLY A 64 3.74 -3.79 -15.46
CA GLY A 64 4.16 -4.78 -14.48
C GLY A 64 3.36 -6.07 -14.61
N PRO A 65 3.88 -7.22 -14.13
CA PRO A 65 3.13 -8.47 -14.16
C PRO A 65 1.83 -8.35 -13.36
N GLY A 66 0.78 -9.01 -13.85
CA GLY A 66 -0.53 -9.07 -13.20
C GLY A 66 -0.43 -9.56 -11.75
N LYS A 67 -1.17 -8.91 -10.84
CA LYS A 67 -1.08 -9.16 -9.39
C LYS A 67 -1.96 -10.30 -8.88
N ARG A 68 -2.68 -10.99 -9.78
CA ARG A 68 -3.56 -12.13 -9.45
C ARG A 68 -4.56 -11.82 -8.33
N LEU A 69 -5.14 -10.61 -8.35
CA LEU A 69 -6.19 -10.18 -7.43
C LEU A 69 -7.52 -10.89 -7.75
N GLY A 70 -8.55 -10.66 -6.94
CA GLY A 70 -9.89 -11.22 -7.11
C GLY A 70 -10.22 -12.37 -6.16
N ALA A 71 -11.34 -13.03 -6.45
CA ALA A 71 -11.83 -14.17 -5.69
C ALA A 71 -10.88 -15.36 -5.80
N LYS A 72 -10.72 -16.06 -4.68
CA LYS A 72 -9.98 -17.32 -4.55
C LYS A 72 -10.89 -18.47 -4.12
N LYS A 73 -12.01 -18.15 -3.50
CA LYS A 73 -13.07 -19.08 -3.16
C LYS A 73 -14.40 -18.53 -3.64
N ALA A 74 -15.21 -19.39 -4.26
CA ALA A 74 -16.53 -19.02 -4.76
C ALA A 74 -17.60 -19.14 -3.66
N GLY A 75 -18.80 -18.59 -3.90
CA GLY A 75 -19.93 -18.77 -2.98
C GLY A 75 -20.34 -20.23 -2.87
N GLY A 76 -20.53 -20.72 -1.64
CA GLY A 76 -20.88 -22.11 -1.33
C GLY A 76 -19.68 -23.07 -1.26
N GLU A 77 -18.45 -22.58 -1.46
CA GLU A 77 -17.25 -23.42 -1.38
C GLU A 77 -16.81 -23.64 0.07
N TYR A 78 -16.34 -24.86 0.37
CA TYR A 78 -15.83 -25.22 1.69
C TYR A 78 -14.45 -24.60 1.96
N VAL A 79 -14.28 -24.05 3.16
CA VAL A 79 -13.04 -23.39 3.61
C VAL A 79 -12.67 -23.79 5.03
N ILE A 80 -11.37 -23.74 5.31
CA ILE A 80 -10.74 -23.99 6.61
C ILE A 80 -10.13 -22.68 7.11
N PRO A 81 -9.95 -22.47 8.43
CA PRO A 81 -9.28 -21.30 8.97
C PRO A 81 -7.94 -21.01 8.27
N GLY A 82 -7.72 -19.75 7.91
CA GLY A 82 -6.53 -19.29 7.21
C GLY A 82 -6.64 -19.28 5.68
N ASN A 83 -7.64 -19.96 5.10
CA ASN A 83 -7.85 -19.91 3.65
C ASN A 83 -8.19 -18.50 3.20
N ILE A 84 -7.50 -18.04 2.15
CA ILE A 84 -7.79 -16.76 1.50
C ILE A 84 -9.05 -16.91 0.64
N ILE A 85 -10.01 -16.01 0.82
CA ILE A 85 -11.26 -15.97 0.08
C ILE A 85 -11.20 -14.93 -1.04
N PHE A 86 -10.65 -13.74 -0.77
CA PHE A 86 -10.59 -12.65 -1.75
C PHE A 86 -9.35 -11.79 -1.54
N ARG A 87 -8.60 -11.54 -2.62
CA ARG A 87 -7.45 -10.61 -2.64
C ARG A 87 -7.84 -9.34 -3.37
N GLN A 88 -7.62 -8.18 -2.76
CA GLN A 88 -8.06 -6.90 -3.32
C GLN A 88 -7.08 -5.77 -3.07
N ARG A 89 -7.34 -4.63 -3.72
CA ARG A 89 -6.74 -3.34 -3.40
C ARG A 89 -7.84 -2.45 -2.86
N GLY A 90 -7.63 -1.90 -1.67
CA GLY A 90 -8.73 -1.29 -0.91
C GLY A 90 -9.75 -2.34 -0.46
N THR A 91 -10.94 -1.89 -0.10
CA THR A 91 -12.00 -2.73 0.49
C THR A 91 -13.24 -2.71 -0.39
N THR A 92 -13.21 -3.45 -1.51
CA THR A 92 -14.40 -3.67 -2.35
C THR A 92 -15.40 -4.56 -1.61
N TRP A 93 -14.88 -5.63 -1.01
CA TRP A 93 -15.60 -6.49 -0.09
C TRP A 93 -15.11 -6.27 1.33
N PHE A 94 -16.03 -6.35 2.29
CA PHE A 94 -15.75 -6.27 3.72
C PHE A 94 -15.85 -7.64 4.38
N PRO A 95 -15.11 -7.90 5.47
CA PRO A 95 -15.25 -9.13 6.24
C PRO A 95 -16.61 -9.14 6.93
N GLY A 96 -17.37 -10.19 6.65
CA GLY A 96 -18.62 -10.52 7.30
C GLY A 96 -18.40 -11.50 8.47
N GLU A 97 -19.39 -12.36 8.71
CA GLU A 97 -19.32 -13.40 9.74
C GLU A 97 -18.14 -14.35 9.52
N ASN A 98 -17.43 -14.71 10.59
CA ASN A 98 -16.32 -15.67 10.59
C ASN A 98 -15.18 -15.37 9.58
N CYS A 99 -15.02 -14.11 9.20
CA CYS A 99 -13.96 -13.62 8.32
C CYS A 99 -13.18 -12.47 8.96
N LYS A 100 -11.92 -12.30 8.55
CA LYS A 100 -11.09 -11.14 8.95
C LYS A 100 -10.30 -10.56 7.79
N PHE A 101 -9.81 -9.33 8.00
CA PHE A 101 -8.88 -8.66 7.10
C PHE A 101 -7.42 -8.96 7.44
N GLY A 102 -6.62 -9.18 6.40
CA GLY A 102 -5.17 -9.08 6.45
C GLY A 102 -4.68 -7.64 6.28
N ARG A 103 -3.37 -7.44 6.42
CA ARG A 103 -2.71 -6.13 6.23
C ARG A 103 -2.96 -5.52 4.85
N ASP A 104 -3.06 -6.34 3.81
CA ASP A 104 -3.33 -5.93 2.43
C ASP A 104 -4.82 -5.96 2.08
N HIS A 105 -5.71 -5.92 3.08
CA HIS A 105 -7.17 -6.03 2.94
C HIS A 105 -7.64 -7.32 2.27
N CYS A 106 -6.79 -8.34 2.24
CA CYS A 106 -7.17 -9.70 1.89
C CYS A 106 -8.17 -10.24 2.91
N ILE A 107 -9.23 -10.90 2.45
CA ILE A 107 -10.22 -11.54 3.33
C ILE A 107 -9.87 -13.01 3.45
N PHE A 108 -9.78 -13.49 4.69
CA PHE A 108 -9.51 -14.89 5.01
C PHE A 108 -10.52 -15.45 6.02
N ALA A 109 -10.73 -16.76 5.96
CA ALA A 109 -11.63 -17.50 6.83
C ALA A 109 -11.04 -17.65 8.25
N MET A 110 -11.85 -17.46 9.28
CA MET A 110 -11.48 -17.75 10.68
C MET A 110 -11.98 -19.10 11.18
N GLU A 111 -13.06 -19.61 10.62
CA GLU A 111 -13.70 -20.87 11.01
C GLU A 111 -13.86 -21.78 9.79
N THR A 112 -14.06 -23.07 10.04
CA THR A 112 -14.41 -24.04 9.00
C THR A 112 -15.87 -23.83 8.59
N GLY A 113 -16.17 -23.84 7.29
CA GLY A 113 -17.54 -23.66 6.80
C GLY A 113 -17.61 -23.35 5.31
N TYR A 114 -18.66 -22.64 4.91
CA TYR A 114 -18.97 -22.34 3.50
C TYR A 114 -19.01 -20.84 3.24
N VAL A 115 -18.34 -20.39 2.19
CA VAL A 115 -18.25 -18.97 1.84
C VAL A 115 -19.59 -18.43 1.36
N ARG A 116 -20.00 -17.27 1.86
CA ARG A 116 -21.22 -16.56 1.42
C ARG A 116 -20.91 -15.09 1.15
N TYR A 117 -21.33 -14.63 -0.03
CA TYR A 117 -21.29 -13.22 -0.43
C TYR A 117 -22.67 -12.63 -0.18
N TYR A 118 -22.76 -11.53 0.57
CA TYR A 118 -24.04 -10.95 0.97
C TYR A 118 -23.94 -9.44 1.18
N ARG A 119 -25.11 -8.79 1.30
CA ARG A 119 -25.23 -7.39 1.73
C ARG A 119 -25.99 -7.35 3.05
N ASP A 120 -25.62 -6.44 3.93
CA ASP A 120 -26.26 -6.27 5.23
C ASP A 120 -26.64 -4.80 5.43
N PRO A 121 -27.86 -4.40 4.99
CA PRO A 121 -28.29 -3.01 5.06
C PRO A 121 -28.46 -2.53 6.51
N LEU A 122 -28.72 -3.43 7.45
CA LEU A 122 -28.85 -3.10 8.87
C LEU A 122 -27.50 -2.70 9.48
N LYS A 123 -26.41 -3.31 9.00
CA LYS A 123 -25.05 -2.99 9.43
C LYS A 123 -24.46 -1.80 8.69
N HIS A 124 -24.61 -1.76 7.36
CA HIS A 124 -24.22 -0.62 6.54
C HIS A 124 -24.94 -0.66 5.18
N PRO A 125 -25.59 0.42 4.74
CA PRO A 125 -26.45 0.42 3.55
C PRO A 125 -25.72 0.02 2.26
N ASP A 126 -24.53 0.59 2.01
CA ASP A 126 -23.87 0.45 0.71
C ASP A 126 -22.79 -0.64 0.63
N ARG A 127 -22.47 -1.31 1.76
CA ARG A 127 -21.33 -2.24 1.82
C ARG A 127 -21.74 -3.66 1.49
N GLN A 128 -20.77 -4.38 0.90
CA GLN A 128 -20.90 -5.78 0.55
C GLN A 128 -19.93 -6.59 1.39
N TYR A 129 -20.37 -7.76 1.85
CA TYR A 129 -19.67 -8.58 2.81
C TYR A 129 -19.38 -9.97 2.28
N ILE A 130 -18.28 -10.54 2.76
CA ILE A 130 -17.93 -11.95 2.57
C ILE A 130 -17.83 -12.58 3.95
N GLY A 131 -18.66 -13.57 4.22
CA GLY A 131 -18.63 -14.34 5.45
C GLY A 131 -18.47 -15.83 5.21
N VAL A 132 -18.24 -16.58 6.27
CA VAL A 132 -18.25 -18.04 6.28
C VAL A 132 -19.41 -18.51 7.16
N ALA A 133 -20.39 -19.14 6.53
CA ALA A 133 -21.49 -19.81 7.22
C ALA A 133 -21.03 -21.17 7.75
N LEU A 134 -21.48 -21.56 8.95
CA LEU A 134 -21.03 -22.80 9.59
C LEU A 134 -21.56 -24.03 8.85
N ASN A 135 -22.85 -24.00 8.53
CA ASN A 135 -23.54 -25.04 7.78
C ASN A 135 -23.73 -24.59 6.33
N LYS A 136 -23.93 -25.56 5.42
CA LYS A 136 -24.08 -25.24 4.00
C LYS A 136 -25.42 -24.59 3.72
N GLU A 137 -26.47 -24.96 4.44
CA GLU A 137 -27.82 -24.44 4.24
C GLU A 137 -27.98 -23.00 4.76
N ASP A 138 -27.09 -22.57 5.65
CA ASP A 138 -27.17 -21.26 6.28
C ASP A 138 -26.94 -20.11 5.27
N THR A 139 -27.82 -19.13 5.34
CA THR A 139 -27.75 -17.88 4.56
C THR A 139 -27.35 -16.71 5.45
N LEU A 140 -26.42 -15.88 4.96
CA LEU A 140 -26.04 -14.61 5.59
C LEU A 140 -26.76 -13.45 4.88
N PRO A 141 -27.10 -12.34 5.59
CA PRO A 141 -26.83 -12.05 6.99
C PRO A 141 -27.79 -12.78 7.96
N TYR A 142 -27.33 -13.08 9.17
CA TYR A 142 -28.23 -13.60 10.22
C TYR A 142 -29.16 -12.50 10.74
N PRO A 143 -30.40 -12.82 11.13
CA PRO A 143 -31.31 -11.85 11.71
C PRO A 143 -30.78 -11.37 13.08
N ARG A 144 -30.95 -10.07 13.37
CA ARG A 144 -30.36 -9.38 14.52
C ARG A 144 -30.71 -9.99 15.89
N ASN A 145 -31.91 -10.55 16.01
CA ASN A 145 -32.43 -11.07 17.28
C ASN A 145 -32.24 -12.59 17.44
N ALA A 146 -31.68 -13.28 16.43
CA ALA A 146 -31.40 -14.71 16.56
C ALA A 146 -30.15 -14.97 17.40
N PRO A 147 -30.09 -16.13 18.10
CA PRO A 147 -28.87 -16.53 18.79
C PRO A 147 -27.71 -16.70 17.81
N ARG A 148 -26.51 -16.26 18.22
CA ARG A 148 -25.31 -16.40 17.39
C ARG A 148 -24.89 -17.87 17.31
N LYS A 149 -24.84 -18.41 16.09
CA LYS A 149 -24.29 -19.76 15.84
C LYS A 149 -22.76 -19.75 15.98
N ARG A 150 -22.19 -20.63 16.81
CA ARG A 150 -20.74 -20.74 17.07
C ARG A 150 -20.33 -22.21 17.18
N ARG A 151 -19.06 -22.52 16.90
CA ARG A 151 -18.48 -23.86 17.13
C ARG A 151 -17.54 -23.85 18.33
N LEU A 152 -17.53 -24.95 19.07
CA LEU A 152 -16.61 -25.14 20.19
C LEU A 152 -15.18 -25.44 19.71
N ASN A 153 -15.02 -26.13 18.58
CA ASN A 153 -13.73 -26.53 17.98
C ASN A 153 -12.77 -27.22 18.98
N MET A 154 -13.33 -28.02 19.89
CA MET A 154 -12.58 -28.82 20.87
C MET A 154 -13.03 -30.27 20.80
N VAL A 155 -12.12 -31.17 21.11
CA VAL A 155 -12.37 -32.62 21.22
C VAL A 155 -12.21 -33.00 22.69
N ALA A 156 -13.13 -33.79 23.22
CA ALA A 156 -13.02 -34.31 24.58
C ALA A 156 -11.87 -35.31 24.64
N VAL A 157 -10.87 -35.02 25.47
CA VAL A 157 -9.75 -35.91 25.76
C VAL A 157 -9.87 -36.29 27.23
N PRO A 158 -9.81 -37.59 27.59
CA PRO A 158 -9.79 -38.00 28.99
C PRO A 158 -8.62 -37.31 29.70
N ALA A 159 -8.87 -36.77 30.88
CA ALA A 159 -7.82 -36.16 31.67
C ALA A 159 -6.82 -37.24 32.09
N ASP A 160 -5.52 -36.92 31.99
CA ASP A 160 -4.48 -37.79 32.55
C ASP A 160 -4.78 -38.00 34.05
N PRO A 161 -4.71 -39.24 34.57
CA PRO A 161 -4.96 -39.48 35.98
C PRO A 161 -3.95 -38.66 36.79
N VAL A 162 -4.48 -37.80 37.68
CA VAL A 162 -3.64 -37.05 38.61
C VAL A 162 -2.94 -38.08 39.49
N PRO A 163 -1.59 -38.14 39.52
CA PRO A 163 -0.92 -39.04 40.45
C PRO A 163 -1.38 -38.66 41.87
N GLU A 164 -1.84 -39.63 42.63
CA GLU A 164 -2.14 -39.46 44.05
C GLU A 164 -0.86 -39.00 44.74
N VAL A 165 -0.76 -37.70 45.01
CA VAL A 165 0.34 -37.16 45.80
C VAL A 165 -0.02 -37.43 47.25
N ASP A 166 0.62 -38.42 47.85
CA ASP A 166 0.55 -38.66 49.28
C ASP A 166 0.77 -37.33 50.02
N PRO A 167 -0.16 -36.87 50.87
CA PRO A 167 -0.04 -35.57 51.56
C PRO A 167 1.18 -35.51 52.49
N ASN A 168 1.73 -36.68 52.87
CA ASN A 168 2.94 -36.81 53.68
C ASN A 168 4.23 -36.85 52.86
N THR A 169 4.15 -37.09 51.55
CA THR A 169 5.27 -36.85 50.63
C THR A 169 5.21 -35.40 50.17
N ALA A 170 5.47 -34.47 51.10
CA ALA A 170 5.65 -33.05 50.80
C ALA A 170 6.96 -32.77 50.02
N THR A 171 7.46 -33.73 49.24
CA THR A 171 8.33 -33.44 48.13
C THR A 171 7.40 -33.14 46.96
N ARG A 172 6.83 -31.91 46.95
CA ARG A 172 6.65 -31.23 45.66
C ARG A 172 7.92 -31.56 44.89
N PRO A 173 7.90 -32.10 43.66
CA PRO A 173 9.13 -32.09 42.88
C PRO A 173 9.53 -30.64 42.97
N ILE A 174 10.64 -30.38 43.66
CA ILE A 174 11.30 -29.11 43.55
C ILE A 174 11.54 -29.15 42.07
N MET A 175 10.70 -28.45 41.31
CA MET A 175 11.09 -27.88 40.07
C MET A 175 12.30 -27.11 40.55
N THR A 176 13.46 -27.77 40.53
CA THR A 176 14.74 -27.12 40.55
C THR A 176 14.44 -26.16 39.43
N LYS A 177 14.23 -24.90 39.80
CA LYS A 177 14.13 -23.83 38.84
C LYS A 177 15.45 -24.03 38.18
N ARG A 178 15.48 -24.78 37.06
CA ARG A 178 16.66 -24.99 36.26
C ARG A 178 16.97 -23.55 36.01
N LYS A 179 17.97 -23.04 36.71
CA LYS A 179 18.49 -21.70 36.52
C LYS A 179 18.98 -21.86 35.11
N ARG A 180 18.10 -21.60 34.14
CA ARG A 180 18.46 -21.44 32.76
C ARG A 180 19.22 -20.13 32.82
N VAL A 181 20.47 -20.22 33.28
CA VAL A 181 21.44 -19.14 33.15
C VAL A 181 21.49 -18.99 31.64
N PRO A 182 20.94 -17.90 31.08
CA PRO A 182 20.89 -17.76 29.64
C PRO A 182 22.34 -17.74 29.15
N THR A 183 22.76 -18.75 28.40
CA THR A 183 24.09 -18.75 27.79
C THR A 183 24.04 -17.78 26.62
N LEU A 184 24.83 -16.71 26.72
CA LEU A 184 24.87 -15.61 25.77
C LEU A 184 25.43 -16.09 24.43
N ARG A 185 24.81 -15.66 23.33
CA ARG A 185 25.45 -15.68 22.00
C ARG A 185 26.23 -14.37 21.87
N THR A 186 27.53 -14.46 21.56
CA THR A 186 28.58 -13.41 21.64
C THR A 186 28.28 -12.04 21.02
N LYS A 187 27.18 -11.89 20.25
CA LYS A 187 26.80 -10.65 19.57
C LYS A 187 25.49 -9.99 20.06
N TYR A 188 24.82 -10.54 21.07
CA TYR A 188 23.60 -9.94 21.62
C TYR A 188 23.86 -9.28 22.98
N ALA A 189 23.78 -7.95 23.03
CA ALA A 189 23.69 -7.20 24.27
C ALA A 189 22.25 -7.25 24.79
N TYR A 190 22.06 -7.53 26.09
CA TYR A 190 20.73 -7.54 26.70
C TYR A 190 20.09 -6.15 26.64
N GLY A 191 18.87 -6.07 26.09
CA GLY A 191 17.95 -5.00 26.46
C GLY A 191 17.56 -5.17 27.93
N ARG A 192 17.64 -4.10 28.73
CA ARG A 192 17.17 -4.13 30.12
C ARG A 192 15.70 -4.55 30.14
N SER A 193 15.33 -5.32 31.15
CA SER A 193 13.94 -5.76 31.31
C SER A 193 13.02 -4.54 31.51
N ASN A 194 11.80 -4.57 30.95
CA ASN A 194 10.88 -3.41 31.00
C ASN A 194 10.59 -2.93 32.44
N TRP A 195 10.62 -3.83 33.43
CA TRP A 195 10.43 -3.48 34.84
C TRP A 195 11.64 -2.69 35.42
N GLU A 196 12.86 -2.94 34.93
CA GLU A 196 14.05 -2.18 35.33
C GLU A 196 14.10 -0.79 34.70
N ILE A 197 13.54 -0.64 33.50
CA ILE A 197 13.38 0.64 32.81
C ILE A 197 12.36 1.51 33.55
N GLY A 198 11.25 0.92 34.02
CA GLY A 198 10.20 1.63 34.77
C GLY A 198 10.68 2.25 36.09
N ARG A 199 11.64 1.63 36.78
CA ARG A 199 12.23 2.15 38.03
C ARG A 199 13.43 3.08 37.85
N ALA A 200 13.71 3.54 36.62
CA ALA A 200 14.80 4.49 36.37
C ALA A 200 14.60 5.82 37.12
N ALA A 201 13.35 6.27 37.28
CA ALA A 201 13.02 7.49 38.02
C ALA A 201 13.30 7.34 39.53
N GLU A 202 13.00 6.18 40.10
CA GLU A 202 13.28 5.86 41.51
C GLU A 202 14.79 5.81 41.78
N ARG A 203 15.58 5.15 40.90
CA ARG A 203 17.04 5.11 41.04
C ARG A 203 17.71 6.48 40.90
N ALA A 204 17.15 7.36 40.06
CA ALA A 204 17.64 8.72 39.87
C ALA A 204 17.08 9.70 40.91
N ASN A 205 16.30 9.20 41.90
CA ASN A 205 15.64 9.98 42.94
C ASN A 205 14.84 11.19 42.39
N VAL A 206 14.27 11.03 41.19
CA VAL A 206 13.51 12.09 40.49
C VAL A 206 12.09 12.09 41.03
N LYS A 207 11.71 13.16 41.74
CA LYS A 207 10.32 13.37 42.16
C LYS A 207 9.44 13.63 40.92
N VAL A 208 8.64 12.63 40.54
CA VAL A 208 7.63 12.79 39.49
C VAL A 208 6.46 13.59 40.05
N THR A 209 6.11 14.69 39.40
CA THR A 209 4.91 15.47 39.77
C THR A 209 3.67 14.66 39.44
N GLU A 210 2.76 14.54 40.40
CA GLU A 210 1.51 13.81 40.22
C GLU A 210 0.67 14.46 39.11
N PHE A 211 0.07 13.63 38.25
CA PHE A 211 -0.73 14.11 37.14
C PHE A 211 -2.11 14.55 37.63
N VAL A 212 -2.44 15.84 37.47
CA VAL A 212 -3.76 16.39 37.77
C VAL A 212 -4.64 16.33 36.51
N PRO A 213 -5.73 15.54 36.48
CA PRO A 213 -6.64 15.51 35.35
C PRO A 213 -7.38 16.86 35.19
N GLY A 214 -7.55 17.33 33.95
CA GLY A 214 -8.36 18.53 33.65
C GLY A 214 -7.61 19.87 33.69
N ASP A 215 -6.35 19.92 34.13
CA ASP A 215 -5.56 21.15 34.14
C ASP A 215 -5.02 21.51 32.73
N ARG A 216 -5.88 22.16 31.95
CA ARG A 216 -5.60 22.56 30.56
C ARG A 216 -4.54 23.66 30.48
N TRP A 217 -4.39 24.48 31.53
CA TRP A 217 -3.45 25.60 31.58
C TRP A 217 -2.00 25.15 31.79
N THR A 218 -1.75 24.22 32.71
CA THR A 218 -0.41 23.64 32.87
C THR A 218 -0.03 22.76 31.68
N ALA A 219 -0.99 22.03 31.10
CA ALA A 219 -0.77 21.28 29.86
C ALA A 219 -0.37 22.20 28.70
N TRP A 220 -1.04 23.37 28.57
CA TRP A 220 -0.70 24.39 27.56
C TRP A 220 0.69 24.99 27.79
N LYS A 221 1.03 25.37 29.04
CA LYS A 221 2.39 25.86 29.40
C LYS A 221 3.49 24.83 29.11
N LYS A 222 3.30 23.58 29.52
CA LYS A 222 4.26 22.47 29.21
C LYS A 222 4.40 22.22 27.70
N ARG A 223 3.37 22.53 26.90
CA ARG A 223 3.40 22.41 25.43
C ARG A 223 4.20 23.55 24.80
N THR A 224 4.03 24.78 25.25
CA THR A 224 4.78 25.94 24.74
C THR A 224 6.27 25.83 25.09
N GLU A 225 6.61 25.42 26.32
CA GLU A 225 7.99 25.13 26.73
C GLU A 225 8.63 24.02 25.89
N ARG A 226 7.92 22.91 25.64
CA ARG A 226 8.41 21.86 24.73
C ARG A 226 8.68 22.40 23.33
N ARG A 227 7.82 23.29 22.82
CA ARG A 227 8.01 23.93 21.51
C ARG A 227 9.26 24.81 21.49
N LYS A 228 9.43 25.67 22.51
CA LYS A 228 10.62 26.52 22.68
C LYS A 228 11.91 25.70 22.78
N ARG A 229 11.94 24.68 23.64
CA ARG A 229 13.10 23.77 23.77
C ARG A 229 13.41 23.04 22.45
N GLY A 230 12.38 22.61 21.72
CA GLY A 230 12.54 22.00 20.40
C GLY A 230 13.11 22.97 19.36
N GLU A 231 12.67 24.23 19.39
CA GLU A 231 13.21 25.31 18.54
C GLU A 231 14.66 25.63 18.90
N GLU A 232 15.02 25.69 20.18
CA GLU A 232 16.39 25.88 20.68
C GLU A 232 17.30 24.72 20.27
N MET A 233 16.90 23.48 20.50
CA MET A 233 17.65 22.30 20.07
C MET A 233 17.83 22.27 18.55
N ARG A 234 16.83 22.73 17.79
CA ARG A 234 16.93 22.86 16.32
C ARG A 234 17.88 23.98 15.91
N LYS A 235 17.89 25.11 16.63
CA LYS A 235 18.86 26.20 16.43
C LYS A 235 20.27 25.74 16.73
N LEU A 236 20.51 25.07 17.86
CA LEU A 236 21.82 24.50 18.24
C LEU A 236 22.29 23.46 17.22
N ARG A 237 21.41 22.55 16.78
CA ARG A 237 21.76 21.54 15.75
C ARG A 237 22.06 22.14 14.38
N ASN A 238 21.53 23.33 14.11
CA ASN A 238 21.74 24.05 12.86
C ASN A 238 22.85 25.12 12.98
N ALA A 239 23.30 25.47 14.19
CA ALA A 239 24.45 26.33 14.43
C ALA A 239 25.70 25.61 13.92
N GLY A 240 26.23 26.08 12.79
CA GLY A 240 27.36 25.46 12.08
C GLY A 240 27.01 24.78 10.74
N LYS A 241 25.72 24.60 10.41
CA LYS A 241 25.33 24.14 9.06
C LYS A 241 25.17 25.35 8.15
N LYS A 242 25.94 25.42 7.05
CA LYS A 242 25.72 26.42 5.99
C LYS A 242 24.26 26.34 5.53
N ALA A 243 23.55 27.46 5.59
CA ALA A 243 22.20 27.53 5.02
C ALA A 243 22.27 27.10 3.55
N PRO A 244 21.37 26.22 3.07
CA PRO A 244 21.37 25.86 1.65
C PRO A 244 21.18 27.13 0.82
N LYS A 245 22.04 27.33 -0.19
CA LYS A 245 21.94 28.48 -1.10
C LYS A 245 20.48 28.57 -1.61
N PRO A 246 19.84 29.74 -1.56
CA PRO A 246 18.49 29.90 -2.06
C PRO A 246 18.48 29.49 -3.54
N LYS A 247 17.70 28.45 -3.87
CA LYS A 247 17.50 28.07 -5.28
C LYS A 247 16.73 29.21 -5.92
N ALA A 248 17.35 29.92 -6.86
CA ALA A 248 16.68 30.93 -7.66
C ALA A 248 15.43 30.31 -8.30
N ARG A 249 14.25 30.78 -7.88
CA ARG A 249 12.99 30.40 -8.51
C ARG A 249 13.00 31.06 -9.90
N LYS A 250 13.05 30.27 -10.97
CA LYS A 250 12.82 30.78 -12.32
C LYS A 250 11.46 31.48 -12.33
N PRO A 251 11.34 32.71 -12.87
CA PRO A 251 10.05 33.38 -12.97
C PRO A 251 9.12 32.49 -13.80
N ARG A 252 7.91 32.27 -13.28
CA ARG A 252 6.84 31.65 -14.07
C ARG A 252 6.52 32.61 -15.20
N VAL A 253 6.86 32.23 -16.43
CA VAL A 253 6.39 32.92 -17.63
C VAL A 253 4.88 32.74 -17.65
N ILE A 254 4.16 33.81 -17.33
CA ILE A 254 2.72 33.91 -17.57
C ILE A 254 2.61 34.16 -19.07
N LYS A 255 2.15 33.18 -19.84
CA LYS A 255 1.72 33.42 -21.21
C LYS A 255 0.40 34.17 -21.15
N ALA A 256 0.38 35.36 -21.75
CA ALA A 256 -0.85 36.09 -22.08
C ALA A 256 -1.64 35.32 -23.16
#